data_AF-A0AAQ3WPR2-F1
#
_entry.id   AF-A0AAQ3WPR2-F1
#
_cell.length_a   1.000
_cell.length_b   1.000
_cell.length_c   1.000
_cell.angle_alpha   90.00
_cell.angle_beta   90.00
_cell.angle_gamma   90.00
#
_symmetry.space_group_name_H-M   'P 1'
#
loop_
_entity.id
_entity.type
_entity.pdbx_description
1 polymer ?
#
loop_
_entity_poly.entity_id
_entity_poly.type
_entity_poly.pdbx_seq_one_letter_code
_entity_poly.pdbx_strand_id
1 'polypeptide(L)'
;MRKGRKDAKREDRCGAMGRPNLDPSSGSHHLFLIRPATAEGPTPFTPAPLVPSRYSKAIPTFRFRKKEGLVVFYCVLIAAPFARPKDPEFGTVHPRLQEARFWPHFKDCIGAIDGTHIPVTVPASEQPKYIGRHGYPSQNVMAVCDFDMRFTFVVTGWPGSVHDTRILLDTLLTYKEQFPHPPDGKYYLMDSGYPNRKRFLAPYKGQRYHISEWQNGHQPQGLKEVFSHAHSSLRNVIERSFGVLKMKWRILRHLPSYPVPKQAKIIVACMALHNFIRDNAMRDADFESNNHDTSYNANQCRARW
;
A
#
# COMPACT_ATOMS: atom_id res chain seq x y z
N MET A 1 -12.25 57.66 -5.02
CA MET A 1 -12.34 56.23 -4.63
C MET A 1 -12.61 55.38 -5.86
N ARG A 2 -11.65 54.56 -6.29
CA ARG A 2 -11.82 53.21 -6.90
C ARG A 2 -10.44 52.70 -7.34
N LYS A 3 -9.96 51.66 -6.66
CA LYS A 3 -8.69 50.97 -6.88
C LYS A 3 -8.74 50.19 -8.21
N GLY A 4 -7.67 50.31 -8.99
CA GLY A 4 -7.41 49.50 -10.18
C GLY A 4 -6.99 48.08 -9.84
N ARG A 5 -7.46 47.13 -10.65
CA ARG A 5 -6.93 45.76 -10.78
C ARG A 5 -5.82 45.81 -11.83
N LYS A 6 -4.59 45.51 -11.43
CA LYS A 6 -3.51 45.14 -12.35
C LYS A 6 -3.22 43.67 -12.15
N ASP A 7 -3.45 42.89 -13.21
CA ASP A 7 -3.02 41.51 -13.34
C ASP A 7 -1.50 41.48 -13.44
N ALA A 8 -0.86 40.81 -12.48
CA ALA A 8 0.57 40.54 -12.51
C ALA A 8 0.77 39.10 -12.99
N LYS A 9 1.10 38.95 -14.27
CA LYS A 9 1.92 37.83 -14.76
C LYS A 9 3.20 37.81 -13.91
N ARG A 10 3.46 36.69 -13.24
CA ARG A 10 4.78 36.43 -12.64
C ARG A 10 5.40 35.25 -13.37
N GLU A 11 6.39 35.59 -14.18
CA GLU A 11 7.20 34.71 -15.00
C GLU A 11 7.98 33.70 -14.14
N ASP A 12 8.10 32.51 -14.70
CA ASP A 12 9.04 31.45 -14.33
C ASP A 12 10.48 31.97 -14.27
N ARG A 13 11.04 31.98 -13.05
CA ARG A 13 12.49 31.88 -12.82
C ARG A 13 12.73 31.04 -11.58
N CYS A 14 12.92 29.73 -11.78
CA CYS A 14 13.64 28.91 -10.82
C CYS A 14 15.00 28.56 -11.45
N GLY A 15 16.03 29.25 -10.97
CA GLY A 15 17.41 29.03 -11.35
C GLY A 15 17.87 27.63 -10.97
N ALA A 16 18.76 27.10 -11.80
CA ALA A 16 19.50 25.88 -11.56
C ALA A 16 20.19 25.94 -10.18
N MET A 17 19.72 25.13 -9.24
CA MET A 17 20.47 24.78 -8.04
C MET A 17 20.86 23.31 -8.12
N GLY A 18 22.14 23.07 -7.86
CA GLY A 18 22.88 21.85 -8.19
C GLY A 18 22.29 20.57 -7.62
N ARG A 19 22.51 19.49 -8.39
CA ARG A 19 22.24 18.11 -7.98
C ARG A 19 23.04 17.79 -6.71
N PRO A 20 22.42 17.37 -5.60
CA PRO A 20 23.17 16.70 -4.56
C PRO A 20 23.58 15.32 -5.10
N ASN A 21 24.88 15.13 -5.22
CA ASN A 21 25.52 13.86 -5.53
C ASN A 21 25.28 12.92 -4.34
N LEU A 22 24.21 12.13 -4.40
CA LEU A 22 24.02 11.04 -3.44
C LEU A 22 24.78 9.82 -3.98
N ASP A 23 25.86 9.51 -3.28
CA ASP A 23 26.69 8.32 -3.46
C ASP A 23 25.80 7.06 -3.56
N PRO A 24 25.89 6.28 -4.66
CA PRO A 24 25.13 5.04 -4.84
C PRO A 24 25.44 3.94 -3.82
N SER A 25 26.45 4.10 -2.95
CA SER A 25 26.98 3.03 -2.10
C SER A 25 26.49 3.02 -0.64
N SER A 26 25.60 3.92 -0.20
CA SER A 26 25.23 4.04 1.24
C SER A 26 23.80 3.66 1.65
N GLY A 27 22.97 3.12 0.75
CA GLY A 27 21.58 2.78 1.04
C GLY A 27 21.28 1.30 0.92
N SER A 28 21.42 0.54 2.01
CA SER A 28 20.97 -0.86 2.09
C SER A 28 19.44 -0.94 2.05
N HIS A 29 18.84 -0.72 0.88
CA HIS A 29 17.41 -0.84 0.62
C HIS A 29 17.08 -2.32 0.41
N HIS A 30 16.90 -3.03 1.52
CA HIS A 30 16.55 -4.44 1.50
C HIS A 30 15.02 -4.63 1.49
N LEU A 31 14.51 -5.26 0.44
CA LEU A 31 13.36 -6.16 0.56
C LEU A 31 13.73 -7.19 1.62
N PHE A 32 13.09 -7.10 2.76
CA PHE A 32 13.06 -8.20 3.71
C PHE A 32 11.95 -9.18 3.28
N LEU A 33 12.09 -9.76 2.09
CA LEU A 33 11.56 -11.10 1.84
C LEU A 33 12.74 -12.04 2.09
N ILE A 34 12.59 -12.77 3.19
CA ILE A 34 13.39 -13.91 3.59
C ILE A 34 13.74 -14.73 2.35
N ARG A 35 15.03 -14.79 1.99
CA ARG A 35 15.54 -15.82 1.08
C ARG A 35 15.08 -17.17 1.64
N PRO A 36 14.37 -18.04 0.89
CA PRO A 36 14.38 -19.44 1.24
C PRO A 36 15.83 -19.91 1.16
N ALA A 37 16.30 -20.60 2.19
CA ALA A 37 17.56 -21.30 2.14
C ALA A 37 17.57 -22.17 0.89
N THR A 38 18.68 -22.12 0.17
CA THR A 38 18.98 -23.01 -0.95
C THR A 38 18.72 -24.45 -0.57
N ALA A 39 18.16 -25.19 -1.52
CA ALA A 39 17.76 -26.58 -1.40
C ALA A 39 18.87 -27.48 -0.85
N GLU A 40 18.75 -27.86 0.41
CA GLU A 40 19.05 -29.21 0.87
C GLU A 40 17.86 -29.63 1.74
N GLY A 41 17.14 -30.66 1.30
CA GLY A 41 15.81 -30.99 1.80
C GLY A 41 15.82 -31.51 3.24
N PRO A 42 14.77 -31.26 4.04
CA PRO A 42 14.52 -32.03 5.24
C PRO A 42 13.37 -33.02 5.03
N THR A 43 13.56 -34.20 5.61
CA THR A 43 12.61 -35.29 5.81
C THR A 43 11.22 -34.84 6.30
N PRO A 44 10.14 -35.57 5.98
CA PRO A 44 8.78 -35.13 6.25
C PRO A 44 8.47 -35.10 7.76
N PHE A 45 8.10 -33.92 8.27
CA PHE A 45 7.45 -33.74 9.57
C PHE A 45 5.93 -33.77 9.38
N THR A 46 5.26 -34.69 10.07
CA THR A 46 3.80 -34.79 10.13
C THR A 46 3.26 -33.78 11.16
N PRO A 47 2.35 -32.85 10.81
CA PRO A 47 1.79 -31.93 11.80
C PRO A 47 0.66 -32.60 12.60
N ALA A 48 0.75 -32.53 13.93
CA ALA A 48 -0.34 -32.92 14.83
C ALA A 48 -1.48 -31.87 14.79
N PRO A 49 -2.76 -32.27 15.01
CA PRO A 49 -3.89 -31.37 14.91
C PRO A 49 -3.97 -30.40 16.10
N LEU A 50 -4.02 -29.09 15.83
CA LEU A 50 -4.26 -28.06 16.84
C LEU A 50 -5.77 -27.87 17.03
N VAL A 51 -6.25 -28.19 18.24
CA VAL A 51 -7.66 -28.02 18.65
C VAL A 51 -7.97 -26.53 18.90
N PRO A 52 -9.03 -25.96 18.29
CA PRO A 52 -9.37 -24.55 18.42
C PRO A 52 -10.36 -24.32 19.56
N SER A 53 -9.90 -24.10 20.80
CA SER A 53 -10.85 -23.74 21.88
C SER A 53 -10.34 -22.85 23.01
N ARG A 54 -9.21 -22.13 22.87
CA ARG A 54 -8.72 -21.23 23.95
C ARG A 54 -8.27 -19.82 23.58
N TYR A 55 -8.72 -19.27 22.45
CA TYR A 55 -8.57 -17.84 22.16
C TYR A 55 -9.85 -17.07 22.50
N SER A 56 -10.24 -17.13 23.77
CA SER A 56 -11.36 -16.37 24.30
C SER A 56 -10.99 -15.93 25.71
N LYS A 57 -10.79 -14.61 25.85
CA LYS A 57 -10.50 -13.87 27.09
C LYS A 57 -9.06 -13.95 27.62
N ALA A 58 -8.22 -13.05 27.10
CA ALA A 58 -7.27 -12.23 27.89
C ALA A 58 -6.43 -11.36 26.93
N ILE A 59 -6.79 -10.08 26.78
CA ILE A 59 -5.84 -9.05 26.35
C ILE A 59 -5.43 -8.30 27.62
N PRO A 60 -4.29 -8.59 28.25
CA PRO A 60 -3.67 -7.66 29.17
C PRO A 60 -2.47 -6.99 28.51
N THR A 61 -2.41 -5.69 28.74
CA THR A 61 -1.34 -4.73 28.44
C THR A 61 0.04 -5.36 28.64
N PHE A 62 0.67 -5.82 27.56
CA PHE A 62 1.97 -6.47 27.62
C PHE A 62 3.07 -5.42 27.82
N ARG A 63 3.78 -5.48 28.94
CA ARG A 63 4.86 -4.55 29.28
C ARG A 63 6.15 -5.01 28.58
N PHE A 64 6.52 -4.27 27.54
CA PHE A 64 7.64 -4.54 26.63
C PHE A 64 9.00 -4.21 27.27
N ARG A 65 9.89 -5.21 27.37
CA ARG A 65 11.36 -5.03 27.39
C ARG A 65 12.08 -6.36 27.08
N LYS A 66 13.01 -6.32 26.11
CA LYS A 66 14.00 -7.36 25.71
C LYS A 66 13.57 -8.59 24.86
N LYS A 67 12.30 -9.01 24.79
CA LYS A 67 11.83 -10.07 23.85
C LYS A 67 11.53 -9.58 22.41
N GLU A 68 11.83 -8.31 22.13
CA GLU A 68 11.31 -7.53 20.99
C GLU A 68 11.89 -7.92 19.62
N GLY A 69 13.12 -8.39 19.56
CA GLY A 69 13.73 -8.83 18.30
C GLY A 69 13.10 -10.14 17.80
N LEU A 70 12.86 -11.07 18.72
CA LEU A 70 12.33 -12.40 18.40
C LEU A 70 10.89 -12.33 17.90
N VAL A 71 10.01 -11.57 18.57
CA VAL A 71 8.60 -11.47 18.17
C VAL A 71 8.44 -10.82 16.80
N VAL A 72 9.16 -9.71 16.54
CA VAL A 72 9.14 -9.08 15.22
C VAL A 72 9.73 -10.01 14.16
N PHE A 73 10.80 -10.74 14.48
CA PHE A 73 11.37 -11.74 13.59
C PHE A 73 10.40 -12.89 13.28
N TYR A 74 9.72 -13.46 14.29
CA TYR A 74 8.69 -14.48 14.12
C TYR A 74 7.49 -13.96 13.33
N CYS A 75 7.01 -12.74 13.60
CA CYS A 75 5.94 -12.14 12.81
C CYS A 75 6.35 -11.94 11.34
N VAL A 76 7.61 -11.59 11.07
CA VAL A 76 8.14 -11.46 9.70
C VAL A 76 8.34 -12.82 9.03
N LEU A 77 8.78 -13.85 9.75
CA LEU A 77 8.85 -15.23 9.24
C LEU A 77 7.47 -15.78 8.90
N ILE A 78 6.50 -15.55 9.79
CA ILE A 78 5.09 -15.93 9.57
C ILE A 78 4.48 -15.06 8.46
N ALA A 79 4.97 -13.86 8.20
CA ALA A 79 4.42 -12.95 7.18
C ALA A 79 4.67 -13.39 5.72
N ALA A 80 5.79 -14.08 5.45
CA ALA A 80 6.24 -14.36 4.09
C ALA A 80 5.26 -15.19 3.24
N PRO A 81 4.52 -16.17 3.79
CA PRO A 81 3.46 -16.87 3.06
C PRO A 81 2.21 -16.02 2.80
N PHE A 82 1.91 -15.05 3.67
CA PHE A 82 0.66 -14.28 3.57
C PHE A 82 0.75 -13.09 2.61
N ALA A 83 1.95 -12.59 2.31
CA ALA A 83 2.15 -11.45 1.41
C ALA A 83 2.50 -11.92 -0.02
N ARG A 84 1.68 -12.81 -0.59
CA ARG A 84 1.79 -13.35 -1.96
C ARG A 84 0.39 -13.58 -2.56
N PRO A 85 0.24 -13.55 -3.89
CA PRO A 85 -1.01 -13.95 -4.54
C PRO A 85 -1.41 -15.39 -4.16
N LYS A 86 -2.71 -15.63 -3.91
CA LYS A 86 -3.23 -17.00 -3.73
C LYS A 86 -3.14 -17.83 -5.01
N ASP A 87 -3.34 -17.17 -6.14
CA ASP A 87 -3.21 -17.70 -7.50
C ASP A 87 -2.05 -16.96 -8.18
N PRO A 88 -0.83 -17.54 -8.23
CA PRO A 88 0.33 -16.91 -8.86
C PRO A 88 0.19 -16.72 -10.37
N GLU A 89 -0.62 -17.55 -11.03
CA GLU A 89 -0.86 -17.49 -12.49
C GLU A 89 -2.00 -16.54 -12.84
N PHE A 90 -2.75 -16.07 -11.85
CA PHE A 90 -3.92 -15.21 -12.01
C PHE A 90 -4.93 -15.77 -13.03
N GLY A 91 -5.09 -17.09 -13.09
CA GLY A 91 -5.93 -17.77 -14.05
C GLY A 91 -7.43 -17.49 -13.84
N THR A 92 -7.83 -17.18 -12.61
CA THR A 92 -9.23 -16.95 -12.26
C THR A 92 -9.60 -15.46 -12.28
N VAL A 93 -10.69 -15.11 -12.96
CA VAL A 93 -11.26 -13.74 -12.91
C VAL A 93 -11.99 -13.57 -11.58
N HIS A 94 -11.62 -12.54 -10.81
CA HIS A 94 -12.24 -12.28 -9.53
C HIS A 94 -13.73 -11.90 -9.68
N PRO A 95 -14.67 -12.44 -8.86
CA PRO A 95 -16.11 -12.19 -8.99
C PRO A 95 -16.51 -10.71 -9.02
N ARG A 96 -15.80 -9.86 -8.26
CA ARG A 96 -15.99 -8.40 -8.28
C ARG A 96 -15.93 -7.78 -9.69
N LEU A 97 -15.14 -8.35 -10.61
CA LEU A 97 -15.01 -7.84 -11.97
C LEU A 97 -16.18 -8.21 -12.88
N GLN A 98 -17.04 -9.12 -12.45
CA GLN A 98 -18.23 -9.55 -13.19
C GLN A 98 -19.41 -8.58 -13.00
N GLU A 99 -19.30 -7.61 -12.10
CA GLU A 99 -20.30 -6.55 -11.95
C GLU A 99 -20.45 -5.73 -13.24
N ALA A 100 -21.68 -5.35 -13.58
CA ALA A 100 -22.01 -4.68 -14.86
C ALA A 100 -21.22 -3.38 -15.11
N ARG A 101 -20.79 -2.69 -14.04
CA ARG A 101 -19.97 -1.46 -14.14
C ARG A 101 -18.51 -1.71 -14.52
N PHE A 102 -18.03 -2.94 -14.42
CA PHE A 102 -16.63 -3.32 -14.67
C PHE A 102 -16.49 -4.29 -15.83
N TRP A 103 -17.45 -5.20 -16.01
CA TRP A 103 -17.46 -6.17 -17.09
C TRP A 103 -17.89 -5.51 -18.43
N PRO A 104 -17.26 -5.87 -19.56
CA PRO A 104 -16.07 -6.70 -19.74
C PRO A 104 -14.74 -5.92 -19.67
N HIS A 105 -14.81 -4.60 -19.49
CA HIS A 105 -13.68 -3.67 -19.67
C HIS A 105 -12.50 -3.92 -18.70
N PHE A 106 -12.77 -4.41 -17.50
CA PHE A 106 -11.76 -4.69 -16.47
C PHE A 106 -11.52 -6.18 -16.21
N LYS A 107 -11.98 -7.08 -17.10
CA LYS A 107 -11.94 -8.55 -16.89
C LYS A 107 -10.53 -9.12 -16.63
N ASP A 108 -9.49 -8.46 -17.12
CA ASP A 108 -8.08 -8.88 -17.00
C ASP A 108 -7.32 -8.12 -15.90
N CYS A 109 -8.00 -7.29 -15.12
CA CYS A 109 -7.42 -6.63 -13.97
C CYS A 109 -7.18 -7.63 -12.84
N ILE A 110 -6.01 -7.57 -12.18
CA ILE A 110 -5.65 -8.53 -11.13
C ILE A 110 -5.47 -7.92 -9.74
N GLY A 111 -5.59 -6.59 -9.63
CA GLY A 111 -5.54 -5.88 -8.37
C GLY A 111 -5.17 -4.41 -8.55
N ALA A 112 -4.76 -3.77 -7.47
CA ALA A 112 -4.35 -2.37 -7.45
C ALA A 112 -2.98 -2.20 -6.78
N ILE A 113 -2.24 -1.18 -7.21
CA ILE A 113 -0.96 -0.74 -6.64
C ILE A 113 -1.10 0.70 -6.16
N ASP A 114 -0.58 0.96 -4.98
CA ASP A 114 -0.55 2.30 -4.40
C ASP A 114 0.47 2.46 -3.28
N GLY A 115 0.83 3.72 -3.03
CA GLY A 115 1.65 4.13 -1.89
C GLY A 115 0.81 4.50 -0.67
N THR A 116 1.36 4.33 0.52
CA THR A 116 0.80 4.87 1.76
C THR A 116 1.90 5.37 2.68
N HIS A 117 1.64 6.50 3.35
CA HIS A 117 2.57 7.06 4.32
C HIS A 117 2.28 6.55 5.73
N ILE A 118 3.31 6.04 6.41
CA ILE A 118 3.29 5.64 7.81
C ILE A 118 4.25 6.54 8.59
N PRO A 119 3.82 7.25 9.66
CA PRO A 119 4.71 8.04 10.50
C PRO A 119 5.95 7.25 10.95
N VAL A 120 7.12 7.90 10.88
CA VAL A 120 8.41 7.29 11.27
C VAL A 120 9.07 8.12 12.37
N THR A 121 9.71 7.42 13.30
CA THR A 121 10.49 8.06 14.35
C THR A 121 11.97 8.01 13.97
N VAL A 122 12.57 9.14 13.60
CA VAL A 122 13.99 9.27 13.24
C VAL A 122 14.64 10.46 13.97
N PRO A 123 15.98 10.47 14.14
CA PRO A 123 16.68 11.63 14.69
C PRO A 123 16.38 12.90 13.90
N ALA A 124 16.42 14.06 14.58
CA ALA A 124 16.12 15.36 13.97
C ALA A 124 16.96 15.65 12.71
N SER A 125 18.22 15.21 12.70
CA SER A 125 19.14 15.34 11.56
C SER A 125 18.69 14.57 10.31
N GLU A 126 17.90 13.51 10.46
CA GLU A 126 17.42 12.69 9.35
C GLU A 126 16.01 13.07 8.88
N GLN A 127 15.22 13.74 9.73
CA GLN A 127 13.84 14.12 9.43
C GLN A 127 13.63 14.78 8.05
N PRO A 128 14.51 15.68 7.56
CA PRO A 128 14.33 16.28 6.23
C PRO A 128 14.21 15.26 5.10
N LYS A 129 14.84 14.09 5.21
CA LYS A 129 14.74 13.01 4.21
C LYS A 129 13.36 12.35 4.22
N TYR A 130 12.71 12.30 5.37
CA TYR A 130 11.44 11.58 5.57
C TYR A 130 10.21 12.49 5.50
N ILE A 131 10.39 13.82 5.48
CA ILE A 131 9.30 14.78 5.33
C ILE A 131 9.00 14.96 3.84
N GLY A 132 7.83 14.46 3.42
CA GLY A 132 7.29 14.71 2.08
C GLY A 132 6.23 15.81 2.09
N ARG A 133 5.34 15.76 1.09
CA ARG A 133 4.20 16.70 0.93
C ARG A 133 3.25 16.79 2.14
N HIS A 134 3.27 15.78 3.02
CA HIS A 134 2.40 15.70 4.18
C HIS A 134 2.92 16.47 5.41
N GLY A 135 4.14 17.01 5.36
CA GLY A 135 4.66 17.90 6.40
C GLY A 135 5.13 17.21 7.69
N TYR A 136 5.05 15.88 7.77
CA TYR A 136 5.59 15.09 8.89
C TYR A 136 6.54 13.99 8.39
N PRO A 137 7.53 13.56 9.21
CA PRO A 137 8.39 12.44 8.89
C PRO A 137 7.59 11.15 8.71
N SER A 138 7.69 10.53 7.54
CA SER A 138 7.01 9.27 7.24
C SER A 138 7.89 8.32 6.45
N GLN A 139 7.57 7.03 6.52
CA GLN A 139 7.98 6.04 5.53
C GLN A 139 6.91 5.96 4.44
N ASN A 140 7.33 6.00 3.18
CA ASN A 140 6.47 5.65 2.05
C ASN A 140 6.49 4.13 1.87
N VAL A 141 5.31 3.52 1.85
CA VAL A 141 5.11 2.07 1.74
C VAL A 141 4.33 1.83 0.47
N MET A 142 4.92 1.11 -0.49
CA MET A 142 4.20 0.69 -1.69
C MET A 142 3.69 -0.73 -1.50
N ALA A 143 2.44 -0.97 -1.88
CA ALA A 143 1.83 -2.29 -1.80
C ALA A 143 1.05 -2.64 -3.06
N VAL A 144 0.92 -3.94 -3.29
CA VAL A 144 -0.02 -4.54 -4.23
C VAL A 144 -1.15 -5.16 -3.41
N CYS A 145 -2.39 -4.94 -3.83
CA CYS A 145 -3.57 -5.46 -3.15
C CYS A 145 -4.49 -6.14 -4.16
N ASP A 146 -5.01 -7.31 -3.80
CA ASP A 146 -6.06 -7.99 -4.57
C ASP A 146 -7.46 -7.42 -4.24
N PHE A 147 -8.48 -7.94 -4.93
CA PHE A 147 -9.86 -7.47 -4.75
C PHE A 147 -10.52 -7.93 -3.45
N ASP A 148 -9.88 -8.85 -2.72
CA ASP A 148 -10.29 -9.32 -1.40
C ASP A 148 -9.64 -8.53 -0.26
N MET A 149 -9.01 -7.39 -0.58
CA MET A 149 -8.30 -6.53 0.37
C MET A 149 -7.07 -7.21 1.02
N ARG A 150 -6.45 -8.18 0.33
CA ARG A 150 -5.20 -8.80 0.78
C ARG A 150 -4.00 -8.15 0.12
N PHE A 151 -2.98 -7.85 0.91
CA PHE A 151 -1.72 -7.35 0.40
C PHE A 151 -0.89 -8.50 -0.19
N THR A 152 -0.69 -8.52 -1.50
CA THR A 152 0.00 -9.61 -2.22
C THR A 152 1.47 -9.31 -2.47
N PHE A 153 1.91 -8.08 -2.22
CA PHE A 153 3.31 -7.67 -2.25
C PHE A 153 3.47 -6.34 -1.52
N VAL A 154 4.59 -6.13 -0.82
CA VAL A 154 4.82 -4.92 0.00
C VAL A 154 6.29 -4.52 -0.04
N VAL A 155 6.55 -3.22 -0.19
CA VAL A 155 7.88 -2.61 -0.05
C VAL A 155 7.80 -1.48 0.98
N THR A 156 8.60 -1.59 2.03
CA THR A 156 8.68 -0.63 3.14
C THR A 156 10.07 -0.03 3.26
N GLY A 157 10.22 1.03 4.06
CA GLY A 157 11.53 1.61 4.40
C GLY A 157 11.99 2.74 3.48
N TRP A 158 11.16 3.16 2.52
CA TRP A 158 11.45 4.33 1.71
C TRP A 158 11.18 5.62 2.50
N PRO A 159 12.04 6.65 2.39
CA PRO A 159 11.74 7.94 2.98
C PRO A 159 10.48 8.57 2.39
N GLY A 160 9.69 9.25 3.21
CA GLY A 160 8.42 9.87 2.83
C GLY A 160 8.52 11.00 1.81
N SER A 161 9.73 11.50 1.52
CA SER A 161 9.99 12.43 0.43
C SER A 161 10.05 11.76 -0.95
N VAL A 162 10.24 10.44 -1.00
CA VAL A 162 10.40 9.70 -2.26
C VAL A 162 9.04 9.48 -2.93
N HIS A 163 8.97 9.83 -4.21
CA HIS A 163 7.79 9.62 -5.03
C HIS A 163 7.51 8.13 -5.27
N ASP A 164 6.26 7.76 -5.10
CA ASP A 164 5.60 6.53 -5.52
C ASP A 164 6.14 5.88 -6.80
N THR A 165 6.22 6.66 -7.90
CA THR A 165 6.75 6.18 -9.19
C THR A 165 8.20 5.69 -9.07
N ARG A 166 9.04 6.36 -8.28
CA ARG A 166 10.44 5.94 -8.07
C ARG A 166 10.50 4.61 -7.31
N ILE A 167 9.66 4.44 -6.29
CA ILE A 167 9.58 3.21 -5.50
C ILE A 167 9.15 2.05 -6.39
N LEU A 168 8.15 2.25 -7.24
CA LEU A 168 7.70 1.23 -8.19
C LEU A 168 8.80 0.84 -9.17
N LEU A 169 9.49 1.81 -9.79
CA LEU A 169 10.56 1.52 -10.73
C LEU A 169 11.72 0.74 -10.08
N ASP A 170 12.14 1.15 -8.89
CA ASP A 170 13.17 0.45 -8.13
C ASP A 170 12.72 -0.98 -7.78
N THR A 171 11.50 -1.13 -7.29
CA THR A 171 10.91 -2.43 -6.93
C THR A 171 10.95 -3.42 -8.09
N LEU A 172 10.60 -2.98 -9.29
CA LEU A 172 10.54 -3.84 -10.46
C LEU A 172 11.92 -4.24 -11.00
N LEU A 173 12.96 -3.50 -10.63
CA LEU A 173 14.35 -3.82 -10.96
C LEU A 173 14.97 -4.72 -9.87
N THR A 174 14.88 -4.28 -8.62
CA THR A 174 15.53 -4.92 -7.47
C THR A 174 14.84 -6.24 -7.10
N TYR A 175 13.53 -6.34 -7.29
CA TYR A 175 12.71 -7.48 -6.85
C TYR A 175 11.97 -8.17 -7.99
N LYS A 176 12.56 -8.14 -9.19
CA LYS A 176 11.98 -8.69 -10.42
C LYS A 176 11.46 -10.12 -10.26
N GLU A 177 12.17 -10.98 -9.53
CA GLU A 177 11.79 -12.38 -9.36
C GLU A 177 10.71 -12.59 -8.28
N GLN A 178 10.56 -11.66 -7.34
CA GLN A 178 9.58 -11.75 -6.25
C GLN A 178 8.31 -10.94 -6.52
N PHE A 179 8.40 -9.90 -7.37
CA PHE A 179 7.27 -9.07 -7.73
C PHE A 179 6.26 -9.91 -8.51
N PRO A 180 4.97 -9.90 -8.13
CA PRO A 180 3.94 -10.66 -8.82
C PRO A 180 3.63 -10.02 -10.18
N HIS A 181 4.46 -10.30 -11.18
CA HIS A 181 4.30 -9.73 -12.51
C HIS A 181 2.99 -10.20 -13.14
N PRO A 182 2.14 -9.29 -13.66
CA PRO A 182 0.93 -9.70 -14.36
C PRO A 182 1.30 -10.54 -15.59
N PRO A 183 0.65 -11.70 -15.84
CA PRO A 183 0.79 -12.45 -17.10
C PRO A 183 0.37 -11.63 -18.32
N ASP A 184 0.70 -12.09 -19.53
CA ASP A 184 0.28 -11.38 -20.75
C ASP A 184 -1.25 -11.24 -20.82
N GLY A 185 -1.70 -10.05 -21.23
CA GLY A 185 -3.11 -9.65 -21.21
C GLY A 185 -3.60 -9.08 -19.86
N LYS A 186 -2.91 -9.35 -18.75
CA LYS A 186 -3.33 -8.92 -17.40
C LYS A 186 -2.61 -7.66 -16.93
N TYR A 187 -3.20 -6.95 -15.98
CA TYR A 187 -2.66 -5.70 -15.47
C TYR A 187 -3.11 -5.31 -14.05
N TYR A 188 -2.34 -4.43 -13.41
CA TYR A 188 -2.71 -3.75 -12.16
C TYR A 188 -3.27 -2.34 -12.41
N LEU A 189 -4.21 -1.88 -11.59
CA LEU A 189 -4.64 -0.48 -11.55
C LEU A 189 -3.70 0.35 -10.68
N MET A 190 -3.39 1.58 -11.12
CA MET A 190 -2.52 2.53 -10.41
C MET A 190 -3.14 3.92 -10.32
N ASP A 191 -2.64 4.74 -9.39
CA ASP A 191 -3.04 6.15 -9.29
C ASP A 191 -2.65 6.93 -10.55
N SER A 192 -3.35 8.03 -10.79
CA SER A 192 -3.05 9.04 -11.80
C SER A 192 -1.61 9.59 -11.72
N GLY A 193 -0.97 9.53 -10.54
CA GLY A 193 0.42 9.90 -10.33
C GLY A 193 1.44 8.97 -11.01
N TYR A 194 1.04 7.75 -11.39
CA TYR A 194 1.91 6.79 -12.06
C TYR A 194 1.84 6.92 -13.58
N PRO A 195 2.95 6.65 -14.30
CA PRO A 195 2.94 6.57 -15.76
C PRO A 195 2.27 5.28 -16.23
N ASN A 196 1.50 5.38 -17.32
CA ASN A 196 0.94 4.21 -18.01
C ASN A 196 2.05 3.39 -18.69
N ARG A 197 1.98 2.06 -18.55
CA ARG A 197 2.95 1.11 -19.13
C ARG A 197 2.30 -0.26 -19.30
N LYS A 198 2.84 -1.12 -20.17
CA LYS A 198 2.34 -2.50 -20.33
C LYS A 198 2.24 -3.16 -18.94
N ARG A 199 1.11 -3.81 -18.66
CA ARG A 199 0.77 -4.48 -17.38
C ARG A 199 0.40 -3.54 -16.22
N PHE A 200 0.42 -2.21 -16.38
CA PHE A 200 0.05 -1.27 -15.32
C PHE A 200 -0.77 -0.09 -15.87
N LEU A 201 -1.99 0.05 -15.37
CA LEU A 201 -3.01 0.93 -15.93
C LEU A 201 -3.39 2.05 -14.94
N ALA A 202 -2.97 3.27 -15.26
CA ALA A 202 -3.40 4.51 -14.67
C ALA A 202 -4.62 5.08 -15.43
N PRO A 203 -5.49 5.87 -14.76
CA PRO A 203 -6.66 6.51 -15.37
C PRO A 203 -6.27 7.52 -16.47
N TYR A 204 -7.27 8.03 -17.20
CA TYR A 204 -7.04 9.19 -18.08
C TYR A 204 -6.70 10.44 -17.25
N LYS A 205 -5.58 11.08 -17.59
CA LYS A 205 -5.15 12.34 -16.97
C LYS A 205 -6.04 13.51 -17.41
N GLY A 206 -6.17 14.51 -16.54
CA GLY A 206 -6.92 15.74 -16.83
C GLY A 206 -8.44 15.55 -16.86
N GLN A 207 -8.96 14.51 -16.20
CA GLN A 207 -10.39 14.26 -15.99
C GLN A 207 -10.65 14.19 -14.49
N ARG A 208 -11.92 14.35 -14.07
CA ARG A 208 -12.34 14.07 -12.69
C ARG A 208 -11.99 12.61 -12.35
N TYR A 209 -11.33 12.40 -11.23
CA TYR A 209 -10.71 11.12 -10.89
C TYR A 209 -11.03 10.68 -9.45
N HIS A 210 -11.05 11.61 -8.49
CA HIS A 210 -11.30 11.24 -7.11
C HIS A 210 -12.78 10.92 -6.89
N ILE A 211 -13.08 9.83 -6.17
CA ILE A 211 -14.47 9.41 -5.87
C ILE A 211 -15.28 10.56 -5.23
N SER A 212 -14.62 11.39 -4.40
CA SER A 212 -15.23 12.57 -3.78
C SER A 212 -15.70 13.64 -4.76
N GLU A 213 -15.09 13.73 -5.95
CA GLU A 213 -15.50 14.67 -7.01
C GLU A 213 -16.82 14.25 -7.67
N TRP A 214 -17.14 12.96 -7.61
CA TRP A 214 -18.37 12.38 -8.16
C TRP A 214 -19.53 12.42 -7.18
N GLN A 215 -19.25 12.25 -5.88
CA GLN A 215 -20.28 12.29 -4.82
C GLN A 215 -20.99 13.65 -4.74
N ASN A 216 -20.28 14.74 -5.05
CA ASN A 216 -20.80 16.11 -4.99
C ASN A 216 -20.96 16.75 -6.40
N GLY A 217 -20.79 15.96 -7.45
CA GLY A 217 -20.75 16.44 -8.83
C GLY A 217 -21.77 15.75 -9.74
N HIS A 218 -21.84 16.22 -10.99
CA HIS A 218 -22.62 15.53 -12.01
C HIS A 218 -22.04 14.15 -12.31
N GLN A 219 -22.90 13.21 -12.70
CA GLN A 219 -22.51 11.87 -13.13
C GLN A 219 -21.43 11.92 -14.23
N PRO A 220 -20.58 10.87 -14.35
CA PRO A 220 -19.56 10.81 -15.39
C PRO A 220 -20.13 10.97 -16.80
N GLN A 221 -19.57 11.89 -17.58
CA GLN A 221 -20.00 12.19 -18.94
C GLN A 221 -18.92 11.80 -19.95
N GLY A 222 -19.32 11.04 -20.96
CA GLY A 222 -18.42 10.58 -22.01
C GLY A 222 -17.49 9.45 -21.57
N LEU A 223 -16.85 8.83 -22.56
CA LEU A 223 -16.14 7.57 -22.37
C LEU A 223 -14.96 7.66 -21.38
N LYS A 224 -14.25 8.79 -21.36
CA LYS A 224 -13.08 8.98 -20.50
C LYS A 224 -13.46 9.13 -19.02
N GLU A 225 -14.50 9.92 -18.72
CA GLU A 225 -14.96 10.08 -17.34
C GLU A 225 -15.59 8.78 -16.82
N VAL A 226 -16.40 8.10 -17.63
CA VAL A 226 -17.01 6.80 -17.26
C VAL A 226 -15.93 5.77 -16.96
N PHE A 227 -14.91 5.67 -17.82
CA PHE A 227 -13.77 4.78 -17.59
C PHE A 227 -13.00 5.16 -16.31
N SER A 228 -12.63 6.43 -16.15
CA SER A 228 -11.85 6.89 -14.99
C SER A 228 -12.63 6.70 -13.68
N HIS A 229 -13.94 6.89 -13.69
CA HIS A 229 -14.79 6.63 -12.54
C HIS A 229 -14.81 5.13 -12.17
N ALA A 230 -15.00 4.24 -13.15
CA ALA A 230 -14.96 2.80 -12.93
C ALA A 230 -13.56 2.34 -12.46
N HIS A 231 -12.50 2.88 -13.06
CA HIS A 231 -11.10 2.67 -12.65
C HIS A 231 -10.89 3.03 -11.19
N SER A 232 -11.24 4.27 -10.78
CA SER A 232 -11.10 4.73 -9.40
C SER A 232 -11.89 3.87 -8.43
N SER A 233 -13.10 3.47 -8.80
CA SER A 233 -13.96 2.63 -7.96
C SER A 233 -13.36 1.24 -7.72
N LEU A 234 -12.75 0.61 -8.73
CA LEU A 234 -12.02 -0.65 -8.53
C LEU A 234 -10.75 -0.45 -7.71
N ARG A 235 -9.96 0.56 -8.06
CA ARG A 235 -8.68 0.85 -7.40
C ARG A 235 -8.85 1.16 -5.91
N ASN A 236 -9.98 1.75 -5.52
CA ASN A 236 -10.33 2.06 -4.13
C ASN A 236 -10.15 0.87 -3.17
N VAL A 237 -10.14 -0.38 -3.65
CA VAL A 237 -9.80 -1.54 -2.79
C VAL A 237 -8.49 -1.38 -2.02
N ILE A 238 -7.43 -0.82 -2.62
CA ILE A 238 -6.15 -0.66 -1.92
C ILE A 238 -6.19 0.47 -0.89
N GLU A 239 -6.90 1.56 -1.21
CA GLU A 239 -7.08 2.69 -0.28
C GLU A 239 -7.88 2.25 0.94
N ARG A 240 -8.99 1.50 0.73
CA ARG A 240 -9.76 0.85 1.80
C ARG A 240 -8.90 -0.11 2.61
N SER A 241 -8.03 -0.89 1.96
CA SER A 241 -7.14 -1.84 2.64
C SER A 241 -6.15 -1.12 3.56
N PHE A 242 -5.57 -0.02 3.11
CA PHE A 242 -4.74 0.84 3.97
C PHE A 242 -5.54 1.50 5.10
N GLY A 243 -6.78 1.92 4.83
CA GLY A 243 -7.70 2.44 5.85
C GLY A 243 -7.93 1.44 6.98
N VAL A 244 -8.30 0.21 6.65
CA VAL A 244 -8.48 -0.89 7.61
C VAL A 244 -7.19 -1.17 8.38
N LEU A 245 -6.06 -1.31 7.67
CA LEU A 245 -4.75 -1.57 8.27
C LEU A 245 -4.42 -0.52 9.35
N LYS A 246 -4.55 0.76 9.02
CA LYS A 246 -4.18 1.84 9.92
C LYS A 246 -5.20 2.09 11.03
N MET A 247 -6.47 1.75 10.82
CA MET A 247 -7.50 1.80 11.85
C MET A 247 -7.28 0.72 12.91
N LYS A 248 -7.02 -0.51 12.46
CA LYS A 248 -6.81 -1.69 13.30
C LYS A 248 -5.51 -1.62 14.09
N TRP A 249 -4.41 -1.29 13.42
CA TRP A 249 -3.06 -1.34 14.02
C TRP A 249 -2.62 0.04 14.48
N ARG A 250 -3.07 0.44 15.68
CA ARG A 250 -2.72 1.76 16.27
C ARG A 250 -1.21 2.00 16.42
N ILE A 251 -0.40 0.95 16.49
CA ILE A 251 1.07 1.06 16.50
C ILE A 251 1.62 1.79 15.26
N LEU A 252 0.91 1.73 14.13
CA LEU A 252 1.30 2.42 12.89
C LEU A 252 1.09 3.94 12.97
N ARG A 253 0.36 4.46 13.96
CA ARG A 253 0.19 5.91 14.15
C ARG A 253 1.42 6.55 14.77
N HIS A 254 2.06 5.83 15.68
CA HIS A 254 3.27 6.26 16.38
C HIS A 254 4.21 5.06 16.53
N LEU A 255 5.01 4.82 15.50
CA LEU A 255 6.01 3.76 15.56
C LEU A 255 7.01 4.07 16.69
N PRO A 256 7.33 3.09 17.56
CA PRO A 256 8.32 3.29 18.61
C PRO A 256 9.68 3.68 18.02
N SER A 257 10.48 4.38 18.82
CA SER A 257 11.84 4.79 18.45
C SER A 257 12.77 3.57 18.33
N TYR A 258 12.74 2.95 17.15
CA TYR A 258 13.61 1.86 16.73
C TYR A 258 14.37 2.27 15.47
N PRO A 259 15.48 1.61 15.12
CA PRO A 259 16.09 1.79 13.81
C PRO A 259 15.06 1.60 12.69
N VAL A 260 15.15 2.41 11.62
CA VAL A 260 14.20 2.39 10.49
C VAL A 260 13.96 0.98 9.94
N PRO A 261 14.96 0.10 9.78
CA PRO A 261 14.73 -1.28 9.34
C PRO A 261 13.82 -2.10 10.28
N LYS A 262 13.85 -1.84 11.60
CA LYS A 262 12.97 -2.50 12.57
C LYS A 262 11.56 -1.91 12.52
N GLN A 263 11.43 -0.59 12.34
CA GLN A 263 10.13 0.06 12.10
C GLN A 263 9.46 -0.47 10.82
N ALA A 264 10.21 -0.63 9.74
CA ALA A 264 9.75 -1.23 8.48
C ALA A 264 9.20 -2.67 8.70
N LYS A 265 9.91 -3.50 9.48
CA LYS A 265 9.46 -4.85 9.82
C LYS A 265 8.16 -4.88 10.62
N ILE A 266 7.92 -3.90 11.50
CA ILE A 266 6.64 -3.76 12.22
C ILE A 266 5.50 -3.51 11.22
N ILE A 267 5.72 -2.67 10.21
CA ILE A 267 4.73 -2.40 9.16
C ILE A 267 4.39 -3.69 8.40
N VAL A 268 5.40 -4.43 7.95
CA VAL A 268 5.21 -5.72 7.24
C VAL A 268 4.45 -6.72 8.12
N ALA A 269 4.80 -6.83 9.40
CA ALA A 269 4.10 -7.70 10.34
C ALA A 269 2.61 -7.33 10.49
N CYS A 270 2.27 -6.04 10.57
CA CYS A 270 0.87 -5.59 10.61
C CYS A 270 0.11 -5.96 9.32
N MET A 271 0.74 -5.84 8.15
CA MET A 271 0.13 -6.19 6.87
C MET A 271 -0.09 -7.70 6.72
N ALA A 272 0.83 -8.52 7.24
CA ALA A 272 0.64 -9.96 7.29
C ALA A 272 -0.47 -10.39 8.25
N LEU A 273 -0.54 -9.78 9.43
CA LEU A 273 -1.62 -10.04 10.38
C LEU A 273 -2.98 -9.62 9.80
N HIS A 274 -3.03 -8.51 9.05
CA HIS A 274 -4.22 -8.10 8.29
C HIS A 274 -4.65 -9.20 7.31
N ASN A 275 -3.72 -9.76 6.52
CA ASN A 275 -4.02 -10.85 5.59
C ASN A 275 -4.45 -12.13 6.30
N PHE A 276 -3.82 -12.48 7.43
CA PHE A 276 -4.21 -13.63 8.24
C PHE A 276 -5.65 -13.51 8.75
N ILE A 277 -6.04 -12.35 9.27
CA ILE A 277 -7.42 -12.09 9.71
C ILE A 277 -8.38 -12.24 8.53
N ARG A 278 -8.01 -11.68 7.36
CA ARG A 278 -8.83 -11.74 6.16
C ARG A 278 -9.04 -13.16 5.64
N ASP A 279 -8.00 -14.00 5.67
CA ASP A 279 -8.09 -15.38 5.21
C ASP A 279 -8.91 -16.29 6.10
N ASN A 280 -8.82 -16.09 7.42
CA ASN A 280 -9.52 -16.94 8.37
C ASN A 280 -10.98 -16.51 8.58
N ALA A 281 -11.50 -15.63 7.71
CA ALA A 281 -12.87 -15.12 7.68
C ALA A 281 -13.40 -14.73 9.07
N MET A 282 -12.51 -14.25 9.94
CA MET A 282 -12.90 -13.78 11.25
C MET A 282 -13.76 -12.53 11.03
N ARG A 283 -15.02 -12.56 11.50
CA ARG A 283 -15.87 -11.36 11.45
C ARG A 283 -15.12 -10.22 12.11
N ASP A 284 -14.97 -9.13 11.37
CA ASP A 284 -14.13 -8.03 11.75
C ASP A 284 -14.76 -6.71 11.33
N ALA A 285 -15.11 -5.91 12.34
CA ALA A 285 -15.86 -4.67 12.18
C ALA A 285 -15.12 -3.63 11.32
N ASP A 286 -13.78 -3.68 11.29
CA ASP A 286 -13.00 -2.74 10.48
C ASP A 286 -13.13 -3.09 9.00
N PHE A 287 -13.13 -4.38 8.65
CA PHE A 287 -13.41 -4.82 7.27
C PHE A 287 -14.86 -4.57 6.86
N GLU A 288 -15.83 -4.83 7.74
CA GLU A 288 -17.26 -4.63 7.45
C GLU A 288 -17.59 -3.15 7.20
N SER A 289 -17.09 -2.25 8.06
CA SER A 289 -17.29 -0.80 7.91
C SER A 289 -16.65 -0.22 6.66
N ASN A 290 -15.62 -0.87 6.10
CA ASN A 290 -14.93 -0.46 4.88
C ASN A 290 -15.35 -1.28 3.65
N ASN A 291 -16.37 -2.15 3.74
CA ASN A 291 -16.75 -3.02 2.63
C ASN A 291 -17.55 -2.29 1.52
N HIS A 292 -18.12 -1.12 1.81
CA HIS A 292 -18.94 -0.36 0.87
C HIS A 292 -18.09 0.58 -0.01
N ASP A 293 -18.31 0.48 -1.33
CA ASP A 293 -17.63 1.31 -2.35
C ASP A 293 -18.02 2.80 -2.31
N THR A 294 -19.01 3.15 -1.49
CA THR A 294 -19.67 4.46 -1.51
C THR A 294 -19.19 5.46 -0.47
N SER A 295 -18.21 5.15 0.39
CA SER A 295 -17.83 6.11 1.44
C SER A 295 -16.36 6.09 1.86
N TYR A 296 -15.40 5.96 0.94
CA TYR A 296 -14.04 6.39 1.27
C TYR A 296 -13.96 7.92 1.27
N ASN A 297 -14.36 8.53 2.39
CA ASN A 297 -14.18 9.95 2.61
C ASN A 297 -12.75 10.16 3.12
N ALA A 298 -11.84 10.59 2.23
CA ALA A 298 -10.46 10.91 2.59
C ALA A 298 -10.37 11.89 3.77
N ASN A 299 -11.40 12.71 3.98
CA ASN A 299 -11.51 13.64 5.11
C ASN A 299 -11.85 12.96 6.44
N GLN A 300 -12.54 11.82 6.44
CA GLN A 300 -12.87 11.08 7.68
C GLN A 300 -11.67 10.31 8.23
N CYS A 301 -10.75 9.89 7.34
CA CYS A 301 -9.42 9.46 7.76
C CYS A 301 -8.60 10.65 8.24
N ARG A 302 -8.49 11.76 7.47
CA ARG A 302 -7.72 12.96 7.90
C ARG A 302 -8.19 13.54 9.24
N ALA A 303 -9.48 13.47 9.57
CA ALA A 303 -10.00 13.94 10.87
C ALA A 303 -9.66 12.99 12.05
N ARG A 304 -9.12 11.81 11.78
CA ARG A 304 -8.59 10.85 12.77
C ARG A 304 -7.05 10.73 12.71
N TRP A 305 -6.38 11.56 11.92
CA TRP A 305 -4.91 11.68 11.77
C TRP A 305 -4.41 13.03 12.25
#